data_AF-A0A355A8W8-F1
#
_entry.id   AF-A0A355A8W8-F1
#
_cell.length_a   1.000
_cell.length_b   1.000
_cell.length_c   1.000
_cell.angle_alpha   90.00
_cell.angle_beta   90.00
_cell.angle_gamma   90.00
#
_symmetry.space_group_name_H-M   'P 1'
#
loop_
_entity.id
_entity.type
_entity.pdbx_description
1 polymer ?
#
loop_
_entity_poly.entity_id
_entity_poly.type
_entity_poly.pdbx_seq_one_letter_code
_entity_poly.pdbx_strand_id
1 'polypeptide(L)' 'GVTCEDRIRMFRLVNNLLFGVQELVATHGGGSPQAQKMAIYAQSQLKNKAAVAKRLAGIE' A
#
# COMPACT_ATOMS: atom_id res chain seq x y z
N GLY A 1 -13.75 -14.11 36.15
CA GLY A 1 -12.63 -13.26 35.68
C GLY A 1 -11.90 -13.97 34.56
N VAL A 2 -11.18 -13.24 33.70
CA VAL A 2 -10.36 -13.83 32.63
C VAL A 2 -9.11 -14.49 33.23
N THR A 3 -8.70 -15.65 32.72
CA THR A 3 -7.49 -16.34 33.22
C THR A 3 -6.23 -15.55 32.88
N CYS A 4 -5.17 -15.74 33.66
CA CYS A 4 -3.87 -15.15 33.36
C CYS A 4 -3.33 -15.65 32.01
N GLU A 5 -3.52 -16.94 31.72
CA GLU A 5 -3.08 -17.56 30.47
C GLU A 5 -3.76 -16.94 29.25
N ASP A 6 -5.08 -16.78 29.26
CA ASP A 6 -5.81 -16.17 28.14
C ASP A 6 -5.35 -14.74 27.89
N ARG A 7 -5.11 -13.98 28.96
CA ARG A 7 -4.56 -12.62 28.88
C ARG A 7 -3.19 -12.61 28.21
N ILE A 8 -2.30 -13.52 28.60
CA ILE A 8 -0.96 -13.63 28.02
C ILE A 8 -1.03 -14.05 26.54
N ARG A 9 -1.86 -15.05 26.20
CA ARG A 9 -2.04 -15.50 24.82
C ARG A 9 -2.52 -14.37 23.91
N MET A 10 -3.48 -13.58 24.37
CA MET A 10 -3.98 -12.42 23.63
C MET A 10 -2.88 -11.36 23.42
N PHE A 11 -2.10 -11.04 24.44
CA PHE A 11 -0.99 -10.10 24.28
C PHE A 11 0.08 -10.60 23.31
N ARG A 12 0.39 -11.90 23.33
CA ARG A 12 1.34 -12.50 22.38
C ARG A 12 0.81 -12.47 20.94
N LEU A 13 -0.47 -12.71 20.75
CA LEU A 13 -1.10 -12.60 19.43
C LEU A 13 -1.01 -11.17 18.89
N VAL A 14 -1.41 -10.18 19.69
CA VAL A 14 -1.33 -8.76 19.30
C VAL A 14 0.12 -8.37 18.99
N ASN A 15 1.07 -8.78 19.83
CA ASN A 15 2.48 -8.53 19.60
C ASN A 15 2.98 -9.12 18.27
N ASN A 16 2.61 -10.36 17.97
CA ASN A 16 3.02 -11.02 16.74
C ASN A 16 2.41 -10.38 15.48
N LEU A 17 1.19 -9.84 15.57
CA LEU A 17 0.54 -9.17 14.46
C LEU A 17 1.14 -7.78 14.19
N LEU A 18 1.45 -7.03 15.25
CA LEU A 18 1.91 -5.64 15.13
C LEU A 18 3.42 -5.50 14.94
N PHE A 19 4.20 -6.32 15.64
CA PHE A 19 5.66 -6.22 15.68
C PHE A 19 6.35 -7.44 15.07
N GLY A 20 5.58 -8.34 14.45
CA GLY A 20 6.13 -9.43 13.64
C GLY A 20 6.60 -8.96 12.27
N VAL A 21 7.18 -9.89 11.51
CA VAL A 21 7.73 -9.63 10.16
C VAL A 21 6.67 -9.35 9.09
N GLN A 22 5.38 -9.40 9.44
CA GLN A 22 4.27 -9.28 8.49
C GLN A 22 4.24 -7.90 7.83
N GLU A 23 4.58 -6.84 8.56
CA GLU A 23 4.63 -5.47 8.02
C GLU A 23 5.71 -5.34 6.95
N LEU A 24 6.91 -5.90 7.18
CA LEU A 24 7.99 -5.90 6.19
C LEU A 24 7.59 -6.63 4.90
N VAL A 25 6.93 -7.79 5.04
CA VAL A 25 6.43 -8.56 3.89
C VAL A 25 5.30 -7.82 3.18
N ALA A 26 4.40 -7.13 3.89
CA ALA A 26 3.36 -6.32 3.26
C ALA A 26 3.94 -5.11 2.50
N THR A 27 4.98 -4.48 3.04
CA THR A 27 5.59 -3.28 2.46
C THR A 27 6.52 -3.60 1.28
N HIS A 28 7.15 -4.78 1.24
CA HIS A 28 8.11 -5.15 0.18
C HIS A 28 7.72 -6.38 -0.63
N GLY A 29 6.71 -7.14 -0.22
CA GLY A 29 6.19 -8.28 -0.95
C GLY A 29 5.59 -7.81 -2.28
N GLY A 30 6.20 -8.21 -3.40
CA GLY A 30 5.81 -7.74 -4.73
C GLY A 30 6.50 -6.44 -5.18
N GLY A 31 7.48 -5.95 -4.43
CA GLY A 31 8.25 -4.74 -4.73
C GLY A 31 7.92 -3.57 -3.80
N SER A 32 8.82 -2.59 -3.71
CA SER A 32 8.61 -1.42 -2.86
C SER A 32 7.43 -0.57 -3.35
N PRO A 33 6.83 0.28 -2.49
CA PRO A 33 5.79 1.21 -2.92
C PRO A 33 6.26 2.13 -4.07
N GLN A 34 7.55 2.43 -4.14
CA GLN A 34 8.13 3.19 -5.23
C GLN A 34 8.11 2.43 -6.56
N ALA A 35 8.37 1.12 -6.55
CA ALA A 35 8.28 0.28 -7.75
C ALA A 35 6.84 0.29 -8.32
N GLN A 36 5.83 0.21 -7.44
CA GLN A 36 4.42 0.29 -7.85
C GLN A 36 4.05 1.67 -8.43
N LYS A 37 4.54 2.76 -7.83
CA LYS A 37 4.34 4.12 -8.38
C LYS A 37 4.89 4.25 -9.80
N MET A 38 6.06 3.68 -10.05
CA MET A 38 6.67 3.68 -11.39
C MET A 38 5.84 2.87 -12.39
N ALA A 39 5.34 1.70 -12.00
CA ALA A 39 4.47 0.89 -12.84
C ALA A 39 3.16 1.62 -13.19
N ILE A 40 2.50 2.25 -12.21
CA ILE A 40 1.30 3.07 -12.44
C ILE A 40 1.61 4.23 -13.38
N TYR A 41 2.72 4.94 -13.15
CA TYR A 41 3.13 6.05 -14.00
C TYR A 41 3.30 5.60 -15.46
N ALA A 42 4.00 4.49 -15.69
CA ALA A 42 4.19 3.94 -17.03
C ALA A 42 2.86 3.59 -17.73
N GLN A 43 1.86 3.12 -16.99
CA GLN A 43 0.55 2.72 -17.52
C GLN A 43 -0.48 3.86 -17.58
N SER A 44 -0.19 5.02 -16.97
CA SER A 44 -1.18 6.09 -16.75
C SER A 44 -1.57 6.92 -17.99
N GLN A 45 -0.90 6.71 -19.13
CA GLN A 45 -1.15 7.39 -20.42
C GLN A 45 -1.25 8.92 -20.32
N LEU A 46 -0.33 9.55 -19.58
CA LEU A 46 -0.43 10.99 -19.27
C LEU A 46 -0.49 11.91 -20.49
N LYS A 47 0.18 11.55 -21.59
CA LYS A 47 0.14 12.34 -22.84
C LYS A 47 -1.28 12.43 -23.41
N ASN A 48 -2.00 11.31 -23.43
CA ASN A 48 -3.38 11.26 -23.91
C ASN A 48 -4.30 12.09 -23.00
N LYS A 49 -4.14 11.95 -21.67
CA LYS A 49 -4.89 12.75 -20.70
C LYS A 49 -4.63 14.25 -20.85
N ALA A 50 -3.37 14.64 -21.08
CA ALA A 50 -3.01 16.02 -21.32
C ALA A 50 -3.61 16.57 -22.63
N ALA A 51 -3.62 15.78 -23.70
CA ALA A 51 -4.26 16.18 -24.96
C ALA A 51 -5.78 16.40 -24.79
N VAL A 52 -6.46 15.48 -24.11
CA VAL A 52 -7.90 15.64 -23.79
C VAL A 52 -8.14 16.90 -22.95
N ALA A 53 -7.31 17.16 -21.94
CA ALA A 53 -7.43 18.37 -21.11
C ALA A 53 -7.25 19.66 -21.91
N LYS A 54 -6.25 19.72 -22.81
CA LYS A 54 -6.02 20.88 -23.69
C LYS A 54 -7.21 21.15 -24.61
N ARG A 55 -7.74 20.09 -25.23
CA ARG A 55 -8.93 20.19 -26.10
C ARG A 55 -10.14 20.73 -25.32
N LEU A 56 -10.39 20.22 -24.12
CA LEU A 56 -11.50 20.70 -23.27
C LEU A 56 -11.31 22.15 -22.81
N ALA A 57 -10.05 22.59 -22.64
CA ALA A 57 -9.73 23.95 -22.28
C ALA A 57 -9.69 24.93 -23.47
N GLY A 58 -9.88 24.46 -24.71
CA GLY A 58 -9.80 25.29 -25.91
C GLY A 58 -8.38 25.80 -26.24
N ILE A 59 -7.34 25.08 -25.80
CA ILE A 59 -5.91 25.43 -26.00
C ILE A 59 -5.32 24.65 -27.20
N GLU A 60 -6.17 24.08 -28.06
CA GLU A 60 -5.74 23.25 -29.21
C GLU A 60 -5.13 24.10 -30.34
#